data_AF-A0A7K3QQS2-F1
#
_entry.id   AF-A0A7K3QQS2-F1
#
_cell.length_a   1.000
_cell.length_b   1.000
_cell.length_c   1.000
_cell.angle_alpha   90.00
_cell.angle_beta   90.00
_cell.angle_gamma   90.00
#
_symmetry.space_group_name_H-M   'P 1'
#
loop_
_entity.id
_entity.type
_entity.pdbx_description
1 polymer ?
#
loop_
_entity_poly.entity_id
_entity_poly.type
_entity_poly.pdbx_seq_one_letter_code
_entity_poly.pdbx_strand_id
1 'polypeptide(L)'
;MTAPVCISASAAAAPARQTLPHPRLAPAETSLYPSFASYVRARHPALLRTARSLTANPSDAEDLLQTALAKTYVAWERIEDHRALDGYVRRALLNTRTSQWRRRRVDEFACDELPEPEPRPGADDPAERQALRDAMWRAILRLPARQRAMVVLRYYEDLSEAQTAELLGVSVGTVKSAVSRALGKLREDPELSLAR
;
A
#
# COMPACT_ATOMS: atom_id res chain seq x y z
N MET A 1 54.63 60.04 -37.31
CA MET A 1 54.88 59.73 -35.89
C MET A 1 54.14 58.41 -35.60
N THR A 2 54.65 57.27 -36.06
CA THR A 2 55.66 56.40 -35.42
C THR A 2 55.18 55.81 -34.08
N ALA A 3 54.98 54.49 -34.04
CA ALA A 3 54.61 53.65 -32.89
C ALA A 3 55.70 53.63 -31.77
N PRO A 4 55.48 53.03 -30.58
CA PRO A 4 55.46 51.56 -30.33
C PRO A 4 54.32 51.09 -29.38
N VAL A 5 53.78 49.87 -29.40
CA VAL A 5 54.29 48.51 -29.07
C VAL A 5 54.56 48.27 -27.57
N CYS A 6 53.70 47.40 -27.01
CA CYS A 6 53.85 46.36 -25.95
C CYS A 6 54.55 46.64 -24.61
N ILE A 7 53.99 46.13 -23.50
CA ILE A 7 54.51 44.96 -22.73
C ILE A 7 53.69 44.70 -21.44
N SER A 8 53.55 43.40 -21.14
CA SER A 8 53.32 42.72 -19.85
C SER A 8 51.89 42.40 -19.37
N ALA A 9 51.72 41.09 -19.21
CA ALA A 9 50.73 40.44 -18.38
C ALA A 9 50.98 40.70 -16.89
N SER A 10 49.92 40.68 -16.09
CA SER A 10 50.03 40.23 -14.69
C SER A 10 48.69 39.69 -14.21
N ALA A 11 48.71 38.41 -13.87
CA ALA A 11 47.67 37.74 -13.10
C ALA A 11 47.87 38.06 -11.62
N ALA A 12 46.82 38.48 -10.91
CA ALA A 12 46.73 38.27 -9.47
C ALA A 12 45.31 38.51 -8.92
N ALA A 13 44.84 37.49 -8.22
CA ALA A 13 44.11 37.56 -6.95
C ALA A 13 42.71 38.20 -6.92
N ALA A 14 41.72 37.31 -6.85
CA ALA A 14 40.40 37.57 -6.29
C ALA A 14 40.50 38.03 -4.82
N PRO A 15 39.68 39.01 -4.36
CA PRO A 15 39.49 39.23 -2.94
C PRO A 15 38.47 38.23 -2.37
N ALA A 16 38.94 37.49 -1.37
CA ALA A 16 38.18 36.54 -0.57
C ALA A 16 36.96 37.19 0.09
N ARG A 17 35.76 36.73 -0.27
CA ARG A 17 34.55 36.96 0.53
C ARG A 17 34.56 35.96 1.69
N GLN A 18 34.94 36.44 2.87
CA GLN A 18 34.63 35.76 4.12
C GLN A 18 33.12 35.63 4.25
N THR A 19 32.63 34.40 4.21
CA THR A 19 31.29 34.05 4.68
C THR A 19 31.44 32.79 5.52
N LEU A 20 31.47 32.92 6.83
CA LEU A 20 31.10 31.82 7.71
C LEU A 20 29.60 31.93 7.96
N PRO A 21 28.84 30.85 7.72
CA PRO A 21 27.73 30.57 8.61
C PRO A 21 27.77 29.10 9.11
N HIS A 22 27.73 29.02 10.43
CA HIS A 22 27.43 27.93 11.35
C HIS A 22 26.96 26.56 10.82
N PRO A 23 27.46 25.45 11.40
CA PRO A 23 26.81 24.15 11.28
C PRO A 23 25.51 24.18 12.09
N ARG A 24 24.38 24.46 11.43
CA ARG A 24 23.09 23.98 11.91
C ARG A 24 22.91 22.56 11.40
N LEU A 25 23.44 21.58 12.13
CA LEU A 25 22.85 20.25 12.11
C LEU A 25 21.41 20.43 12.58
N ALA A 26 20.47 20.38 11.63
CA ALA A 26 19.08 20.11 11.92
C ALA A 26 19.02 18.87 12.83
N PRO A 27 18.08 18.79 13.80
CA PRO A 27 17.92 17.58 14.58
C PRO A 27 17.74 16.44 13.57
N ALA A 28 18.57 15.40 13.67
CA ALA A 28 18.43 14.20 12.87
C ALA A 28 16.96 13.81 12.88
N GLU A 29 16.28 13.95 11.74
CA GLU A 29 14.93 13.43 11.58
C GLU A 29 15.05 11.97 11.93
N THR A 30 14.55 11.61 13.11
CA THR A 30 14.58 10.24 13.58
C THR A 30 13.73 9.48 12.59
N SER A 31 14.38 8.79 11.65
CA SER A 31 13.69 7.90 10.74
C SER A 31 12.82 7.01 11.61
N LEU A 32 11.50 7.09 11.41
CA LEU A 32 10.49 6.37 12.19
C LEU A 32 10.81 4.87 12.27
N TYR A 33 11.58 4.39 11.27
CA TYR A 33 12.10 3.05 11.18
C TYR A 33 13.59 3.10 10.82
N PRO A 34 14.53 2.88 11.77
CA PRO A 34 15.97 2.99 11.53
C PRO A 34 16.53 1.96 10.53
N SER A 35 15.74 0.97 10.14
CA SER A 35 16.08 0.00 9.09
C SER A 35 14.83 -0.64 8.48
N PHE A 36 14.96 -1.22 7.29
CA PHE A 36 13.90 -2.03 6.68
C PHE A 36 13.41 -3.14 7.61
N ALA A 37 14.33 -3.84 8.28
CA ALA A 37 13.98 -4.91 9.22
C ALA A 37 13.13 -4.40 10.40
N SER A 38 13.41 -3.20 10.91
CA SER A 38 12.61 -2.57 11.97
C SER A 38 11.20 -2.20 11.49
N TYR A 39 11.08 -1.68 10.27
CA TYR A 39 9.79 -1.40 9.64
C TYR A 39 8.95 -2.66 9.46
N VAL A 40 9.54 -3.70 8.85
CA VAL A 40 8.84 -4.96 8.60
C VAL A 40 8.35 -5.55 9.92
N ARG A 41 9.19 -5.61 10.95
CA ARG A 41 8.80 -6.16 12.25
C ARG A 41 7.60 -5.42 12.87
N ALA A 42 7.56 -4.10 12.74
CA ALA A 42 6.48 -3.27 13.28
C ALA A 42 5.18 -3.37 12.45
N ARG A 43 5.27 -3.45 11.12
CA ARG A 43 4.12 -3.32 10.21
C ARG A 43 3.61 -4.64 9.64
N HIS A 44 4.37 -5.72 9.75
CA HIS A 44 4.02 -7.03 9.18
C HIS A 44 2.61 -7.51 9.56
N PRO A 45 2.15 -7.44 10.82
CA PRO A 45 0.79 -7.89 11.16
C PRO A 45 -0.30 -7.10 10.44
N ALA A 46 -0.13 -5.78 10.30
CA ALA A 46 -1.09 -4.93 9.58
C ALA A 46 -1.07 -5.23 8.07
N LEU A 47 0.12 -5.28 7.48
CA LEU A 47 0.30 -5.55 6.05
C LEU A 47 -0.19 -6.95 5.65
N LEU A 48 0.00 -7.96 6.53
CA LEU A 48 -0.49 -9.31 6.28
C LEU A 48 -2.02 -9.39 6.33
N ARG A 49 -2.67 -8.63 7.22
CA ARG A 49 -4.14 -8.50 7.21
C ARG A 49 -4.63 -7.89 5.89
N THR A 50 -3.96 -6.85 5.41
CA THR A 50 -4.24 -6.25 4.09
C THR A 50 -4.05 -7.28 2.98
N ALA A 51 -2.94 -8.02 2.97
CA ALA A 51 -2.66 -9.02 1.94
C ALA A 51 -3.71 -10.14 1.94
N ARG A 52 -4.12 -10.62 3.13
CA ARG A 52 -5.22 -11.58 3.30
C ARG A 52 -6.55 -11.03 2.80
N SER A 53 -6.76 -9.71 2.91
CA SER A 53 -7.92 -9.05 2.28
C SER A 53 -7.82 -8.87 0.76
N LEU A 54 -6.74 -9.31 0.12
CA LEU A 54 -6.55 -9.18 -1.32
C LEU A 54 -6.49 -10.55 -2.01
N THR A 55 -6.37 -11.64 -1.25
CA THR A 55 -6.24 -13.02 -1.72
C THR A 55 -7.30 -13.92 -1.10
N ALA A 56 -7.57 -15.06 -1.72
CA ALA A 56 -8.52 -16.04 -1.20
C ALA A 56 -7.84 -17.09 -0.31
N ASN A 57 -6.57 -17.44 -0.62
CA ASN A 57 -5.76 -18.40 0.13
C ASN A 57 -4.78 -17.66 1.09
N PRO A 58 -4.63 -18.10 2.35
CA PRO A 58 -3.59 -17.63 3.27
C PRO A 58 -2.16 -17.64 2.70
N SER A 59 -1.75 -18.71 2.02
CA SER A 59 -0.40 -18.82 1.45
C SER A 59 -0.17 -17.80 0.34
N ASP A 60 -1.17 -17.57 -0.52
CA ASP A 60 -1.12 -16.51 -1.53
C ASP A 60 -0.98 -15.11 -0.90
N ALA A 61 -1.52 -14.90 0.31
CA ALA A 61 -1.40 -13.62 1.03
C ALA A 61 0.04 -13.38 1.49
N GLU A 62 0.67 -14.42 2.02
CA GLU A 62 2.05 -14.37 2.49
C GLU A 62 3.01 -14.13 1.31
N ASP A 63 2.83 -14.84 0.20
CA ASP A 63 3.62 -14.64 -1.03
C ASP A 63 3.44 -13.23 -1.61
N LEU A 64 2.20 -12.72 -1.62
CA LEU A 64 1.89 -11.36 -2.05
C LEU A 64 2.62 -10.33 -1.19
N LEU A 65 2.59 -10.51 0.13
CA LEU A 65 3.28 -9.64 1.07
C LEU A 65 4.79 -9.69 0.88
N GLN A 66 5.37 -10.88 0.81
CA GLN A 66 6.81 -11.04 0.62
C GLN A 66 7.27 -10.41 -0.68
N THR A 67 6.54 -10.60 -1.78
CA THR A 67 6.86 -9.97 -3.07
C THR A 67 6.82 -8.44 -3.00
N ALA A 68 5.82 -7.87 -2.30
CA ALA A 68 5.71 -6.44 -2.13
C ALA A 68 6.83 -5.87 -1.25
N LEU A 69 7.19 -6.59 -0.17
CA LEU A 69 8.30 -6.24 0.70
C LEU A 69 9.64 -6.31 -0.01
N ALA A 70 9.88 -7.33 -0.86
CA ALA A 70 11.09 -7.44 -1.67
C ALA A 70 11.26 -6.24 -2.63
N LYS A 71 10.18 -5.84 -3.32
CA LYS A 71 10.18 -4.63 -4.18
C LYS A 71 10.42 -3.35 -3.38
N THR A 72 9.87 -3.28 -2.17
CA THR A 72 10.08 -2.15 -1.27
C THR A 72 11.53 -2.09 -0.81
N TYR A 73 12.12 -3.24 -0.46
CA TYR A 73 13.52 -3.32 -0.05
C TYR A 73 14.46 -2.78 -1.12
N VAL A 74 14.25 -3.14 -2.39
CA VAL A 74 15.04 -2.61 -3.52
C VAL A 74 14.92 -1.09 -3.66
N ALA A 75 13.77 -0.52 -3.30
CA ALA A 75 13.53 0.91 -3.34
C ALA A 75 13.86 1.64 -2.02
N TRP A 76 14.24 0.91 -0.96
CA TRP A 76 14.32 1.42 0.41
C TRP A 76 15.21 2.67 0.53
N GLU A 77 16.42 2.61 0.00
CA GLU A 77 17.39 3.72 0.03
C GLU A 77 16.95 4.94 -0.80
N ARG A 78 15.99 4.77 -1.72
CA ARG A 78 15.46 5.86 -2.56
C ARG A 78 14.23 6.53 -1.95
N ILE A 79 13.66 5.99 -0.87
CA ILE A 79 12.49 6.56 -0.21
C ILE A 79 12.98 7.57 0.82
N GLU A 80 12.99 8.83 0.44
CA GLU A 80 13.46 9.94 1.29
C GLU A 80 12.51 10.15 2.49
N ASP A 81 11.20 10.09 2.27
CA ASP A 81 10.19 10.24 3.33
C ASP A 81 9.71 8.90 3.89
N HIS A 82 10.17 8.57 5.09
CA HIS A 82 9.79 7.34 5.81
C HIS A 82 8.34 7.37 6.33
N ARG A 83 7.66 8.52 6.37
CA ARG A 83 6.23 8.62 6.70
C ARG A 83 5.36 8.15 5.53
N ALA A 84 5.86 8.26 4.29
CA ALA A 84 5.17 7.78 3.10
C ALA A 84 5.33 6.26 2.87
N LEU A 85 6.17 5.60 3.66
CA LEU A 85 6.60 4.22 3.44
C LEU A 85 5.45 3.22 3.53
N ASP A 86 4.53 3.40 4.49
CA ASP A 86 3.28 2.64 4.58
C ASP A 86 2.42 2.77 3.31
N GLY A 87 2.38 3.96 2.70
CA GLY A 87 1.66 4.20 1.45
C GLY A 87 2.34 3.48 0.27
N TYR A 88 3.67 3.53 0.22
CA TYR A 88 4.46 2.86 -0.82
C TYR A 88 4.27 1.35 -0.79
N VAL A 89 4.37 0.71 0.37
CA VAL A 89 4.21 -0.76 0.50
C VAL A 89 2.79 -1.18 0.12
N ARG A 90 1.78 -0.42 0.55
CA ARG A 90 0.38 -0.69 0.16
C ARG A 90 0.19 -0.59 -1.35
N ARG A 91 0.79 0.41 -1.99
CA ARG A 91 0.80 0.51 -3.46
C ARG A 91 1.49 -0.69 -4.11
N ALA A 92 2.63 -1.12 -3.57
CA ALA A 92 3.36 -2.28 -4.06
C ALA A 92 2.55 -3.59 -3.94
N LEU A 93 1.84 -3.79 -2.82
CA LEU A 93 0.90 -4.90 -2.60
C LEU A 93 -0.18 -4.93 -3.70
N LEU A 94 -0.88 -3.81 -3.91
CA LEU A 94 -1.98 -3.74 -4.88
C LEU A 94 -1.51 -3.93 -6.32
N ASN A 95 -0.41 -3.28 -6.69
CA ASN A 95 0.18 -3.42 -8.03
C ASN A 95 0.61 -4.86 -8.28
N THR A 96 1.23 -5.50 -7.29
CA THR A 96 1.64 -6.90 -7.37
C THR A 96 0.41 -7.81 -7.51
N ARG A 97 -0.62 -7.62 -6.68
CA ARG A 97 -1.86 -8.42 -6.78
C ARG A 97 -2.55 -8.25 -8.13
N THR A 98 -2.66 -7.02 -8.62
CA THR A 98 -3.26 -6.70 -9.92
C THR A 98 -2.48 -7.34 -11.06
N SER A 99 -1.15 -7.30 -10.99
CA SER A 99 -0.27 -7.95 -11.96
C SER A 99 -0.41 -9.47 -11.94
N GLN A 100 -0.41 -10.08 -10.75
CA GLN A 100 -0.60 -11.53 -10.59
C GLN A 100 -1.97 -11.97 -11.09
N TRP A 101 -3.04 -11.21 -10.81
CA TRP A 101 -4.37 -11.51 -11.32
C TRP A 101 -4.44 -11.44 -12.85
N ARG A 102 -3.82 -10.44 -13.48
CA ARG A 102 -3.76 -10.35 -14.95
C ARG A 102 -3.02 -11.53 -15.57
N ARG A 103 -1.96 -12.04 -14.91
CA ARG A 103 -1.20 -13.21 -15.37
C ARG A 103 -1.93 -14.53 -15.13
N ARG A 104 -2.51 -14.75 -13.93
CA ARG A 104 -3.32 -15.93 -13.60
C ARG A 104 -4.64 -15.99 -14.38
N ARG A 105 -5.08 -14.91 -15.02
CA ARG A 105 -6.19 -14.95 -15.99
C ARG A 105 -5.82 -15.66 -17.30
N VAL A 106 -4.53 -16.00 -17.48
CA VAL A 106 -3.98 -16.70 -18.65
C VAL A 106 -3.63 -18.17 -18.35
N ASP A 107 -3.51 -18.59 -17.08
CA ASP A 107 -3.12 -19.97 -16.71
C ASP A 107 -3.98 -20.56 -15.56
N GLU A 108 -4.14 -21.89 -15.60
CA GLU A 108 -5.10 -22.83 -14.97
C GLU A 108 -5.52 -22.67 -13.49
N PHE A 109 -6.70 -23.25 -13.18
CA PHE A 109 -7.29 -23.36 -11.84
C PHE A 109 -6.87 -24.66 -11.15
N ALA A 110 -6.30 -24.57 -9.94
CA ALA A 110 -6.17 -25.72 -9.03
C ALA A 110 -7.36 -25.70 -8.04
N CYS A 111 -8.17 -26.76 -8.08
CA CYS A 111 -9.21 -27.05 -7.09
C CYS A 111 -8.75 -28.24 -6.26
N ASP A 112 -8.78 -28.13 -4.93
CA ASP A 112 -8.93 -29.28 -4.04
C ASP A 112 -9.57 -28.78 -2.73
N GLU A 113 -10.76 -29.29 -2.43
CA GLU A 113 -11.58 -28.95 -1.27
C GLU A 113 -10.89 -29.31 0.07
N LEU A 114 -11.18 -28.56 1.13
CA LEU A 114 -10.85 -28.93 2.52
C LEU A 114 -12.09 -28.84 3.43
N PRO A 115 -12.20 -29.69 4.49
CA PRO A 115 -13.47 -29.98 5.18
C PRO A 115 -13.83 -28.96 6.27
N GLU A 116 -15.13 -28.88 6.58
CA GLU A 116 -15.71 -28.00 7.60
C GLU A 116 -15.46 -28.50 9.04
N PRO A 117 -15.07 -27.61 9.99
CA PRO A 117 -15.06 -27.93 11.42
C PRO A 117 -16.41 -27.63 12.11
N GLU A 118 -16.85 -28.51 13.00
CA GLU A 118 -18.13 -28.45 13.70
C GLU A 118 -18.27 -27.32 14.76
N PRO A 119 -19.50 -26.86 15.08
CA PRO A 119 -19.74 -25.75 15.99
C PRO A 119 -19.89 -26.17 17.46
N ARG A 120 -19.43 -25.33 18.39
CA ARG A 120 -19.62 -25.47 19.84
C ARG A 120 -20.36 -24.23 20.38
N PRO A 121 -21.46 -24.36 21.16
CA PRO A 121 -22.34 -23.22 21.43
C PRO A 121 -22.06 -22.50 22.75
N GLY A 122 -22.21 -21.17 22.75
CA GLY A 122 -22.82 -20.41 23.84
C GLY A 122 -21.92 -19.46 24.65
N ALA A 123 -21.90 -18.17 24.26
CA ALA A 123 -21.79 -16.96 25.10
C ALA A 123 -21.50 -15.73 24.20
N ASP A 124 -22.46 -14.84 23.92
CA ASP A 124 -22.33 -13.65 23.03
C ASP A 124 -21.19 -13.79 22.00
N ASP A 125 -21.43 -14.70 21.08
CA ASP A 125 -20.42 -15.66 20.65
C ASP A 125 -19.31 -14.97 19.85
N PRO A 126 -18.04 -15.05 20.29
CA PRO A 126 -16.91 -14.80 19.40
C PRO A 126 -17.07 -15.49 18.03
N ALA A 127 -17.74 -16.65 17.99
CA ALA A 127 -18.10 -17.35 16.77
C ALA A 127 -19.17 -16.63 15.94
N GLU A 128 -20.16 -15.97 16.52
CA GLU A 128 -21.14 -15.16 15.78
C GLU A 128 -20.47 -13.92 15.16
N ARG A 129 -19.61 -13.23 15.92
CA ARG A 129 -18.79 -12.13 15.37
C ARG A 129 -17.85 -12.63 14.27
N GLN A 130 -17.30 -13.83 14.43
CA GLN A 130 -16.45 -14.46 13.42
C GLN A 130 -17.25 -14.84 12.17
N ALA A 131 -18.41 -15.47 12.33
CA ALA A 131 -19.30 -15.85 11.25
C ALA A 131 -19.80 -14.63 10.47
N LEU A 132 -20.14 -13.53 11.15
CA LEU A 132 -20.49 -12.26 10.49
C LEU A 132 -19.30 -11.68 9.71
N ARG A 133 -18.09 -11.72 10.28
CA ARG A 133 -16.87 -11.30 9.57
C ARG A 133 -16.60 -12.16 8.35
N ASP A 134 -16.81 -13.47 8.44
CA ASP A 134 -16.59 -14.40 7.34
C ASP A 134 -17.65 -14.25 6.24
N ALA A 135 -18.93 -14.04 6.62
CA ALA A 135 -20.01 -13.72 5.68
C ALA A 135 -19.74 -12.38 4.96
N MET A 136 -19.33 -11.34 5.69
CA MET A 136 -18.89 -10.07 5.10
C MET A 136 -17.72 -10.27 4.15
N TRP A 137 -16.75 -11.09 4.54
CA TRP A 137 -15.59 -11.38 3.73
C TRP A 137 -15.95 -12.07 2.40
N ARG A 138 -16.81 -13.10 2.46
CA ARG A 138 -17.34 -13.77 1.27
C ARG A 138 -18.11 -12.82 0.35
N ALA A 139 -18.98 -11.99 0.91
CA ALA A 139 -19.75 -11.00 0.15
C ALA A 139 -18.83 -9.99 -0.58
N ILE A 140 -17.78 -9.50 0.09
CA ILE A 140 -16.78 -8.61 -0.52
C ILE A 140 -16.04 -9.30 -1.67
N LEU A 141 -15.68 -10.59 -1.51
CA LEU A 141 -14.99 -11.36 -2.56
C LEU A 141 -15.86 -11.58 -3.81
N ARG A 142 -17.19 -11.58 -3.71
CA ARG A 142 -18.11 -11.65 -4.86
C ARG A 142 -18.18 -10.35 -5.66
N LEU A 143 -17.75 -9.23 -5.10
CA LEU A 143 -17.76 -7.96 -5.83
C LEU A 143 -16.81 -8.00 -7.05
N PRO A 144 -17.13 -7.29 -8.14
CA PRO A 144 -16.18 -7.06 -9.22
C PRO A 144 -14.86 -6.49 -8.70
N ALA A 145 -13.72 -6.96 -9.23
CA ALA A 145 -12.40 -6.69 -8.67
C ALA A 145 -12.10 -5.20 -8.42
N ARG A 146 -12.50 -4.32 -9.35
CA ARG A 146 -12.34 -2.86 -9.19
C ARG A 146 -13.18 -2.29 -8.05
N GLN A 147 -14.42 -2.76 -7.89
CA GLN A 147 -15.32 -2.34 -6.80
C GLN A 147 -14.77 -2.82 -5.45
N ARG A 148 -14.35 -4.09 -5.38
CA ARG A 148 -13.70 -4.66 -4.18
C ARG A 148 -12.49 -3.85 -3.75
N ALA A 149 -11.55 -3.57 -4.67
CA ALA A 149 -10.35 -2.81 -4.35
C ALA A 149 -10.68 -1.43 -3.76
N MET A 150 -11.66 -0.72 -4.33
CA MET A 150 -12.08 0.60 -3.82
C MET A 150 -12.74 0.53 -2.44
N VAL A 151 -13.55 -0.49 -2.17
CA VAL A 151 -14.17 -0.69 -0.84
C VAL A 151 -13.12 -1.02 0.21
N VAL A 152 -12.19 -1.94 -0.09
CA VAL A 152 -11.09 -2.30 0.83
C VAL A 152 -10.25 -1.06 1.16
N LEU A 153 -9.87 -0.27 0.15
CA LEU A 153 -9.07 0.93 0.38
C LEU A 153 -9.81 2.00 1.20
N ARG A 154 -11.12 2.15 1.00
CA ARG A 154 -11.92 3.15 1.71
C ARG A 154 -12.22 2.78 3.16
N TYR A 155 -12.48 1.50 3.44
CA TYR A 155 -13.06 1.06 4.72
C TYR A 155 -12.14 0.17 5.57
N TYR A 156 -11.20 -0.54 4.96
CA TYR A 156 -10.22 -1.35 5.71
C TYR A 156 -8.88 -0.63 5.89
N GLU A 157 -8.54 0.24 4.95
CA GLU A 157 -7.26 0.99 4.94
C GLU A 157 -7.43 2.48 5.32
N ASP A 158 -8.66 2.89 5.63
CA ASP A 158 -9.05 4.27 5.99
C ASP A 158 -8.56 5.36 5.02
N LEU A 159 -8.34 5.02 3.74
CA LEU A 159 -7.95 6.01 2.75
C LEU A 159 -9.13 6.88 2.35
N SER A 160 -8.91 8.17 2.13
CA SER A 160 -9.91 9.06 1.52
C SER A 160 -10.22 8.66 0.07
N GLU A 161 -11.32 9.18 -0.47
CA GLU A 161 -11.67 8.96 -1.89
C GLU A 161 -10.62 9.55 -2.83
N ALA A 162 -10.02 10.69 -2.46
CA ALA A 162 -8.94 11.32 -3.22
C ALA A 162 -7.68 10.43 -3.24
N GLN A 163 -7.24 9.95 -2.07
CA GLN A 163 -6.10 9.03 -1.96
C GLN A 163 -6.35 7.72 -2.72
N THR A 164 -7.57 7.17 -2.63
CA THR A 164 -7.95 5.96 -3.36
C THR A 164 -7.91 6.18 -4.88
N ALA A 165 -8.40 7.34 -5.34
CA ALA A 165 -8.42 7.71 -6.75
C ALA A 165 -6.99 7.87 -7.32
N GLU A 166 -6.14 8.58 -6.59
CA GLU A 166 -4.72 8.75 -6.90
C GLU A 166 -3.99 7.40 -6.96
N LEU A 167 -4.22 6.54 -5.96
CA LEU A 167 -3.57 5.24 -5.87
C LEU A 167 -3.95 4.32 -7.02
N LEU A 168 -5.22 4.33 -7.44
CA LEU A 168 -5.75 3.49 -8.51
C LEU A 168 -5.65 4.11 -9.91
N GLY A 169 -5.21 5.37 -10.02
CA GLY A 169 -5.13 6.08 -11.30
C GLY A 169 -6.49 6.33 -11.96
N VAL A 170 -7.52 6.65 -11.16
CA VAL A 170 -8.88 6.92 -11.62
C VAL A 170 -9.40 8.25 -11.07
N SER A 171 -10.55 8.73 -11.54
CA SER A 171 -11.17 9.94 -10.98
C SER A 171 -11.83 9.67 -9.62
N VAL A 172 -11.91 10.68 -8.76
CA VAL A 172 -12.64 10.61 -7.47
C VAL A 172 -14.11 10.22 -7.69
N GLY A 173 -14.74 10.72 -8.76
CA GLY A 173 -16.11 10.32 -9.15
C GLY A 173 -16.25 8.83 -9.49
N THR A 174 -15.20 8.22 -10.07
CA THR A 174 -15.16 6.78 -10.31
C THR A 174 -15.15 6.02 -8.99
N VAL A 175 -14.34 6.45 -8.01
CA VAL A 175 -14.31 5.85 -6.67
C VAL A 175 -15.69 5.95 -6.00
N LYS A 176 -16.27 7.16 -5.93
CA LYS A 176 -17.60 7.39 -5.34
C LYS A 176 -18.66 6.48 -5.94
N SER A 177 -18.77 6.47 -7.27
CA SER A 177 -19.80 5.68 -7.95
C SER A 177 -19.58 4.18 -7.84
N ALA A 178 -18.33 3.71 -7.84
CA ALA A 178 -18.02 2.29 -7.68
C ALA A 178 -18.27 1.82 -6.25
N VAL A 179 -17.88 2.60 -5.24
CA VAL A 179 -18.14 2.32 -3.82
C VAL A 179 -19.64 2.31 -3.54
N SER A 180 -20.39 3.29 -4.05
CA SER A 180 -21.85 3.32 -3.89
C SER A 180 -22.50 2.06 -4.47
N ARG A 181 -22.11 1.63 -5.67
CA ARG A 181 -22.63 0.40 -6.29
C ARG A 181 -22.22 -0.86 -5.50
N ALA A 182 -21.00 -0.89 -4.99
CA ALA A 182 -20.50 -2.00 -4.18
C ALA A 182 -21.29 -2.13 -2.88
N LEU A 183 -21.52 -1.03 -2.16
CA LEU A 183 -22.33 -1.01 -0.95
C LEU A 183 -23.79 -1.39 -1.20
N GLY A 184 -24.35 -1.00 -2.36
CA GLY A 184 -25.68 -1.47 -2.78
C GLY A 184 -25.73 -3.00 -2.86
N LYS A 185 -24.78 -3.61 -3.57
CA LYS A 185 -24.68 -5.07 -3.68
C LYS A 185 -24.47 -5.76 -2.33
N LEU A 186 -23.65 -5.20 -1.45
CA LEU A 186 -23.42 -5.78 -0.12
C LEU A 186 -24.66 -5.70 0.78
N ARG A 187 -25.50 -4.68 0.63
CA ARG A 187 -26.77 -4.57 1.36
C ARG A 187 -27.81 -5.58 0.91
N GLU A 188 -27.73 -6.01 -0.35
CA GLU A 188 -28.62 -6.99 -0.96
C GLU A 188 -28.07 -8.42 -0.85
N ASP A 189 -26.86 -8.62 -0.30
CA ASP A 189 -26.26 -9.95 -0.20
C ASP A 189 -27.02 -10.81 0.82
N PRO A 190 -27.53 -11.98 0.42
CA PRO A 190 -28.36 -12.83 1.27
C PRO A 190 -27.60 -13.39 2.49
N GLU A 191 -26.28 -13.58 2.42
CA GLU A 191 -25.51 -14.03 3.59
C GLU A 191 -25.37 -12.92 4.65
N LEU A 192 -25.43 -11.66 4.22
CA LEU A 192 -25.36 -10.50 5.10
C LEU A 192 -26.72 -10.08 5.65
N SER A 193 -27.81 -10.43 4.96
CA SER A 193 -29.17 -10.20 5.45
C SER A 193 -29.63 -11.24 6.48
N LEU A 194 -29.12 -12.47 6.39
CA LEU A 194 -29.40 -13.56 7.34
C LEU A 194 -28.64 -13.42 8.67
N ALA A 195 -27.58 -12.60 8.71
CA ALA A 195 -26.78 -12.34 9.90
C ALA A 195 -27.25 -11.09 10.69
N ARG A 196 -28.44 -10.57 10.39
CA ARG A 196 -29.10 -9.45 11.05
C ARG A 196 -30.25 -9.95 11.92
#